data_AF-A6WB98-F1
#
_entry.id   AF-A6WB98-F1
#
_cell.length_a   1.000
_cell.length_b   1.000
_cell.length_c   1.000
_cell.angle_alpha   90.00
_cell.angle_beta   90.00
_cell.angle_gamma   90.00
#
_symmetry.space_group_name_H-M   'P 1'
#
loop_
_entity.id
_entity.type
_entity.pdbx_description
1 polymer ?
#
loop_
_entity_poly.entity_id
_entity_poly.type
_entity_poly.pdbx_seq_one_letter_code
_entity_poly.pdbx_strand_id
1 'polypeptide(L)'
;MRRVPARDLEPPSHDAGAPTSTAVDLPAGYSELLEQLEVRAATSRVRAARAANTELLHLHHSTGRDMLQRQHDAGWGAEVIDRLAHDLRDAFPDQRGSSRANLHSMRAFAATWPDQESFVQQAVGQLPWGHITVLLAHTKDPAVRDWYAAAVEHGWSRNVLTHQIMSHLHLRSEAAPSNFATQLPAPDSGLRTRPAAHP
;
A
#
# COMPACT_ATOMS: atom_id res chain seq x y z
N MET A 1 63.58 -22.62 -10.32
CA MET A 1 64.54 -22.05 -11.29
C MET A 1 64.53 -22.88 -12.57
N ARG A 2 63.94 -22.36 -13.65
CA ARG A 2 64.40 -22.52 -15.05
C ARG A 2 63.66 -21.48 -15.89
N ARG A 3 64.40 -20.45 -16.31
CA ARG A 3 64.04 -19.46 -17.34
C ARG A 3 64.50 -20.01 -18.69
N VAL A 4 63.67 -19.85 -19.73
CA VAL A 4 64.08 -19.64 -21.13
C VAL A 4 63.08 -18.64 -21.76
N PRO A 5 63.50 -17.72 -22.65
CA PRO A 5 62.91 -16.38 -22.76
C PRO A 5 62.18 -16.06 -24.09
N ALA A 6 61.51 -14.91 -24.06
CA ALA A 6 61.21 -13.92 -25.10
C ALA A 6 60.59 -14.37 -26.45
N ARG A 7 59.34 -13.92 -26.67
CA ARG A 7 58.93 -13.39 -27.97
C ARG A 7 57.99 -12.20 -27.76
N ASP A 8 58.50 -11.03 -28.13
CA ASP A 8 57.78 -9.78 -28.34
C ASP A 8 56.64 -9.96 -29.33
N LEU A 9 55.43 -9.49 -28.99
CA LEU A 9 54.33 -9.22 -29.91
C LEU A 9 53.40 -8.17 -29.26
N GLU A 10 53.61 -6.91 -29.63
CA GLU A 10 52.63 -5.81 -29.56
C GLU A 10 52.33 -5.38 -31.01
N PRO A 11 51.19 -4.75 -31.34
CA PRO A 11 49.78 -4.97 -30.98
C PRO A 11 48.93 -5.31 -32.25
N PRO A 12 47.59 -5.32 -32.17
CA PRO A 12 46.94 -4.12 -32.72
C PRO A 12 45.92 -3.52 -31.75
N SER A 13 46.00 -2.20 -31.70
CA SER A 13 45.03 -1.27 -31.15
C SER A 13 43.64 -1.59 -31.71
N HIS A 14 42.76 -2.15 -30.89
CA HIS A 14 41.33 -2.00 -31.08
C HIS A 14 40.86 -0.98 -30.06
N ASP A 15 40.94 0.28 -30.49
CA ASP A 15 40.05 1.34 -30.04
C ASP A 15 38.63 0.93 -30.46
N ALA A 16 38.05 -0.01 -29.70
CA ALA A 16 36.65 -0.33 -29.77
C ALA A 16 35.93 0.79 -29.02
N GLY A 17 35.66 1.86 -29.77
CA GLY A 17 34.92 3.02 -29.30
C GLY A 17 33.76 2.59 -28.42
N ALA A 18 33.85 2.95 -27.15
CA ALA A 18 32.68 2.99 -26.29
C ALA A 18 31.58 3.73 -27.07
N PRO A 19 30.32 3.26 -27.11
CA PRO A 19 29.26 4.04 -27.69
C PRO A 19 29.25 5.36 -26.93
N THR A 20 29.73 6.40 -27.60
CA THR A 20 29.72 7.76 -27.09
C THR A 20 28.25 8.05 -26.90
N SER A 21 27.80 8.01 -25.64
CA SER A 21 26.47 8.43 -25.25
C SER A 21 26.30 9.82 -25.85
N THR A 22 25.56 9.90 -26.94
CA THR A 22 25.38 11.15 -27.67
C THR A 22 24.58 12.00 -26.70
N ALA A 23 25.26 12.94 -26.04
CA ALA A 23 24.61 13.94 -25.23
C ALA A 23 23.69 14.70 -26.19
N VAL A 24 22.42 14.29 -26.23
CA VAL A 24 21.40 14.97 -27.00
C VAL A 24 21.31 16.36 -26.39
N ASP A 25 21.66 17.37 -27.18
CA ASP A 25 21.52 18.75 -26.75
C ASP A 25 20.02 19.03 -26.64
N LEU A 26 19.52 19.08 -25.41
CA LEU A 26 18.09 19.17 -25.14
C LEU A 26 17.61 20.59 -25.49
N PRO A 27 16.49 20.72 -26.24
CA PRO A 27 15.98 22.03 -26.60
C PRO A 27 15.54 22.82 -25.35
N ALA A 28 15.60 24.15 -25.46
CA ALA A 28 15.10 25.04 -24.42
C ALA A 28 13.65 24.67 -24.03
N GLY A 29 13.39 24.53 -22.73
CA GLY A 29 12.07 24.15 -22.20
C GLY A 29 11.84 22.63 -22.03
N TYR A 30 12.76 21.76 -22.45
CA TYR A 30 12.60 20.31 -22.27
C TYR A 30 12.48 19.92 -20.79
N SER A 31 13.36 20.41 -19.92
CA SER A 31 13.36 20.05 -18.49
C SER A 31 12.09 20.50 -17.78
N GLU A 32 11.58 21.68 -18.14
CA GLU A 32 10.31 22.20 -17.60
C GLU A 32 9.13 21.33 -18.06
N LEU A 33 9.09 20.96 -19.35
CA LEU A 33 8.07 20.04 -19.85
C LEU A 33 8.15 18.68 -19.16
N LEU A 34 9.35 18.13 -18.96
CA LEU A 34 9.56 16.86 -18.28
C LEU A 34 9.03 16.92 -16.84
N GLU A 35 9.39 17.94 -16.06
CA GLU A 35 8.90 18.13 -14.70
C GLU A 35 7.36 18.23 -14.65
N GLN A 36 6.75 19.01 -15.56
CA GLN A 36 5.30 19.11 -15.67
C GLN A 36 4.63 17.78 -16.01
N LEU A 37 5.25 16.94 -16.84
CA LEU A 37 4.73 15.62 -17.19
C LEU A 37 4.89 14.63 -16.03
N GLU A 38 6.01 14.66 -15.31
CA GLU A 38 6.26 13.83 -14.13
C GLU A 38 5.24 14.13 -13.02
N VAL A 39 5.03 15.41 -12.70
CA VAL A 39 4.01 15.84 -11.71
C VAL A 39 2.63 15.37 -12.14
N ARG A 40 2.25 15.59 -13.40
CA ARG A 40 0.94 15.18 -13.93
C ARG A 40 0.74 13.67 -13.87
N ALA A 41 1.76 12.90 -14.23
CA ALA A 41 1.73 11.45 -14.15
C ALA A 41 1.59 10.98 -12.69
N ALA A 42 2.36 11.55 -11.76
CA ALA A 42 2.28 11.24 -10.33
C ALA A 42 0.89 11.55 -9.76
N THR A 43 0.35 12.75 -10.01
CA THR A 43 -1.00 13.13 -9.58
C THR A 43 -2.07 12.21 -10.18
N SER A 44 -1.95 11.86 -11.46
CA SER A 44 -2.88 10.94 -12.12
C SER A 44 -2.87 9.55 -11.49
N ARG A 45 -1.68 9.01 -11.17
CA ARG A 45 -1.53 7.72 -10.49
C ARG A 45 -2.17 7.74 -9.11
N VAL A 46 -1.97 8.80 -8.32
CA VAL A 46 -2.59 8.95 -6.99
C VAL A 46 -4.12 8.98 -7.10
N ARG A 47 -4.67 9.73 -8.05
CA ARG A 47 -6.13 9.77 -8.27
C ARG A 47 -6.70 8.42 -8.67
N ALA A 48 -6.04 7.72 -9.61
CA ALA A 48 -6.45 6.39 -10.03
C ALA A 48 -6.41 5.39 -8.86
N ALA A 49 -5.34 5.41 -8.06
CA ALA A 49 -5.20 4.55 -6.89
C ALA A 49 -6.29 4.81 -5.84
N ARG A 50 -6.62 6.09 -5.57
CA ARG A 50 -7.69 6.46 -4.64
C ARG A 50 -9.06 5.98 -5.13
N ALA A 51 -9.39 6.22 -6.40
CA ALA A 51 -10.65 5.76 -6.98
C ALA A 51 -10.78 4.23 -6.92
N ALA A 52 -9.71 3.51 -7.27
CA ALA A 52 -9.69 2.05 -7.18
C ALA A 52 -9.83 1.55 -5.73
N ASN A 53 -9.20 2.24 -4.76
CA ASN A 53 -9.36 1.91 -3.34
C ASN A 53 -10.80 2.10 -2.88
N THR A 54 -11.43 3.23 -3.22
CA THR A 54 -12.83 3.52 -2.87
C THR A 54 -13.76 2.42 -3.37
N GLU A 55 -13.64 2.02 -4.65
CA GLU A 55 -14.46 0.94 -5.21
C GLU A 55 -14.20 -0.41 -4.53
N LEU A 56 -12.93 -0.70 -4.21
CA LEU A 56 -12.59 -1.92 -3.47
C LEU A 56 -13.27 -1.95 -2.09
N LEU A 57 -13.24 -0.83 -1.36
CA LEU A 57 -13.86 -0.73 -0.05
C LEU A 57 -15.39 -0.85 -0.14
N HIS A 58 -16.02 -0.23 -1.14
CA HIS A 58 -17.45 -0.39 -1.40
C HIS A 58 -17.82 -1.86 -1.64
N LEU A 59 -17.09 -2.56 -2.53
CA LEU A 59 -17.32 -3.96 -2.82
C LEU A 59 -17.15 -4.85 -1.58
N HIS A 60 -16.11 -4.60 -0.78
CA HIS A 60 -15.85 -5.38 0.44
C HIS A 60 -16.92 -5.15 1.49
N HIS A 61 -17.37 -3.90 1.66
CA HIS A 61 -18.46 -3.54 2.55
C HIS A 61 -19.77 -4.18 2.15
N SER A 62 -20.17 -4.05 0.89
CA SER A 62 -21.43 -4.62 0.39
C SER A 62 -21.43 -6.14 0.51
N THR A 63 -20.31 -6.80 0.20
CA THR A 63 -20.15 -8.25 0.38
C THR A 63 -20.32 -8.66 1.85
N GLY A 64 -19.71 -7.91 2.77
CA GLY A 64 -19.87 -8.14 4.21
C GLY A 64 -21.31 -7.97 4.69
N ARG A 65 -22.02 -6.95 4.21
CA ARG A 65 -23.45 -6.72 4.50
C ARG A 65 -24.32 -7.84 3.99
N ASP A 66 -24.09 -8.25 2.75
CA ASP A 66 -24.76 -9.37 2.10
C ASP A 66 -24.61 -10.67 2.88
N MET A 67 -23.42 -10.92 3.43
CA MET A 67 -23.17 -12.05 4.31
C MET A 67 -23.96 -11.91 5.61
N LEU A 68 -23.87 -10.78 6.32
CA LEU A 68 -24.59 -10.54 7.57
C LEU A 68 -26.10 -10.72 7.43
N GLN A 69 -26.68 -10.19 6.36
CA GLN A 69 -28.11 -10.33 6.06
C GLN A 69 -28.51 -11.79 5.89
N ARG A 70 -27.75 -12.57 5.10
CA ARG A 70 -28.04 -14.00 4.90
C ARG A 70 -27.77 -14.85 6.14
N GLN A 71 -26.84 -14.44 7.02
CA GLN A 71 -26.67 -15.06 8.33
C GLN A 71 -27.91 -14.86 9.20
N HIS A 72 -28.48 -13.65 9.20
CA HIS A 72 -29.69 -13.32 9.94
C HIS A 72 -30.93 -14.03 9.39
N ASP A 73 -31.17 -13.93 8.09
CA ASP A 73 -32.43 -14.38 7.47
C ASP A 73 -32.48 -15.88 7.19
N ALA A 74 -31.33 -16.48 6.85
CA ALA A 74 -31.23 -17.86 6.36
C ALA A 74 -30.29 -18.73 7.22
N GLY A 75 -29.79 -18.21 8.34
CA GLY A 75 -28.96 -18.99 9.28
C GLY A 75 -27.61 -19.41 8.71
N TRP A 76 -27.03 -18.66 7.77
CA TRP A 76 -25.75 -19.01 7.15
C TRP A 76 -24.64 -19.21 8.19
N GLY A 77 -24.18 -20.45 8.32
CA GLY A 77 -23.09 -20.86 9.22
C GLY A 77 -21.70 -20.71 8.59
N ALA A 78 -20.68 -21.13 9.35
CA ALA A 78 -19.28 -21.07 8.91
C ALA A 78 -19.02 -21.88 7.62
N GLU A 79 -19.68 -23.02 7.43
CA GLU A 79 -19.51 -23.88 6.25
C GLU A 79 -19.99 -23.23 4.95
N VAL A 80 -21.06 -22.43 5.01
CA VAL A 80 -21.57 -21.70 3.84
C VAL A 80 -20.60 -20.59 3.43
N ILE A 81 -19.99 -19.92 4.41
CA ILE A 81 -18.94 -18.92 4.16
C ILE A 81 -17.69 -19.58 3.56
N ASP A 82 -17.34 -20.79 4.00
CA ASP A 82 -16.22 -21.55 3.45
C ASP A 82 -16.45 -21.95 1.99
N ARG A 83 -17.66 -22.42 1.67
CA ARG A 83 -18.08 -22.71 0.29
C ARG A 83 -18.04 -21.44 -0.57
N LEU A 84 -18.61 -20.33 -0.09
CA LEU A 84 -18.59 -19.06 -0.81
C LEU A 84 -17.15 -18.58 -1.10
N ALA A 85 -16.23 -18.71 -0.15
CA ALA A 85 -14.82 -18.37 -0.35
C ALA A 85 -14.13 -19.24 -1.40
N HIS A 86 -14.53 -20.50 -1.53
CA HIS A 86 -14.04 -21.39 -2.56
C HIS A 86 -14.60 -21.00 -3.93
N ASP A 87 -15.93 -20.86 -4.03
CA ASP A 87 -16.61 -20.57 -5.28
C ASP A 87 -16.17 -19.20 -5.86
N LEU A 88 -15.97 -18.18 -5.01
CA LEU A 88 -15.44 -16.87 -5.43
C LEU A 88 -13.98 -16.93 -5.88
N ARG A 89 -13.20 -17.91 -5.41
CA ARG A 89 -11.80 -18.08 -5.84
C ARG A 89 -11.72 -18.79 -7.18
N ASP A 90 -12.61 -19.75 -7.40
CA ASP A 90 -12.72 -20.48 -8.66
C ASP A 90 -13.29 -19.59 -9.77
N ALA A 91 -14.25 -18.70 -9.44
CA ALA A 91 -14.79 -17.73 -10.38
C ALA A 91 -13.79 -16.63 -10.77
N PHE A 92 -12.83 -16.30 -9.90
CA PHE A 92 -11.85 -15.22 -10.09
C PHE A 92 -10.42 -15.66 -9.70
N PRO A 93 -9.81 -16.61 -10.44
CA PRO A 93 -8.54 -17.24 -10.05
C PRO A 93 -7.35 -16.27 -10.03
N ASP A 94 -7.38 -15.25 -10.88
CA ASP A 94 -6.32 -14.24 -10.96
C ASP A 94 -6.47 -13.11 -9.92
N GLN A 95 -7.60 -13.08 -9.20
CA GLN A 95 -7.87 -12.03 -8.22
C GLN A 95 -7.50 -12.46 -6.80
N ARG A 96 -6.72 -11.62 -6.13
CA ARG A 96 -6.46 -11.76 -4.69
C ARG A 96 -7.61 -11.10 -3.94
N GLY A 97 -8.18 -11.78 -2.95
CA GLY A 97 -9.27 -11.23 -2.13
C GLY A 97 -10.39 -12.21 -1.78
N SER A 98 -10.46 -13.37 -2.44
CA SER A 98 -11.50 -14.39 -2.18
C SER A 98 -11.06 -15.44 -1.14
N SER A 99 -10.27 -15.05 -0.15
CA SER A 99 -9.89 -15.97 0.94
C SER A 99 -10.93 -15.97 2.04
N ARG A 100 -11.06 -17.10 2.76
CA ARG A 100 -11.93 -17.21 3.94
C ARG A 100 -11.65 -16.09 4.96
N ALA A 101 -10.37 -15.86 5.23
CA ALA A 101 -9.94 -14.80 6.13
C ALA A 101 -10.40 -13.42 5.65
N ASN A 102 -10.32 -13.16 4.34
CA ASN A 102 -10.77 -11.89 3.78
C ASN A 102 -12.29 -11.72 3.88
N LEU A 103 -13.07 -12.76 3.63
CA LEU A 103 -14.54 -12.71 3.83
C LEU A 103 -14.91 -12.46 5.30
N HIS A 104 -14.18 -13.04 6.26
CA HIS A 104 -14.37 -12.70 7.67
C HIS A 104 -14.05 -11.23 7.97
N SER A 105 -12.99 -10.69 7.38
CA SER A 105 -12.66 -9.26 7.49
C SER A 105 -13.71 -8.37 6.82
N MET A 106 -14.23 -8.73 5.64
CA MET A 106 -15.34 -8.00 4.98
C MET A 106 -16.59 -7.97 5.86
N ARG A 107 -16.93 -9.11 6.47
CA ARG A 107 -18.05 -9.19 7.41
C ARG A 107 -17.82 -8.31 8.64
N ALA A 108 -16.63 -8.36 9.23
CA ALA A 108 -16.28 -7.52 10.37
C ALA A 108 -16.30 -6.03 10.01
N PHE A 109 -15.85 -5.69 8.80
CA PHE A 109 -15.89 -4.32 8.25
C PHE A 109 -17.34 -3.81 8.18
N ALA A 110 -18.23 -4.57 7.53
CA ALA A 110 -19.65 -4.22 7.44
C ALA A 110 -20.34 -4.16 8.81
N ALA A 111 -19.97 -5.02 9.76
CA ALA A 111 -20.54 -4.99 11.12
C ALA A 111 -20.06 -3.77 11.92
N THR A 112 -18.82 -3.33 11.69
CA THR A 112 -18.20 -2.20 12.39
C THR A 112 -18.74 -0.87 11.89
N TRP A 113 -18.98 -0.77 10.59
CA TRP A 113 -19.53 0.41 9.92
C TRP A 113 -20.80 0.01 9.17
N PRO A 114 -22.00 -0.02 9.79
CA PRO A 114 -23.20 -0.54 9.13
C PRO A 114 -23.64 0.28 7.91
N ASP A 115 -23.52 1.60 8.02
CA ASP A 115 -23.92 2.53 6.96
C ASP A 115 -22.75 2.80 6.02
N GLN A 116 -22.98 2.70 4.70
CA GLN A 116 -21.91 2.91 3.71
C GLN A 116 -21.32 4.33 3.80
N GLU A 117 -22.16 5.33 4.07
CA GLU A 117 -21.69 6.71 4.25
C GLU A 117 -20.80 6.89 5.49
N SER A 118 -20.92 6.00 6.48
CA SER A 118 -20.20 6.12 7.76
C SER A 118 -18.69 5.95 7.61
N PHE A 119 -18.21 5.10 6.69
CA PHE A 119 -16.77 4.89 6.52
C PHE A 119 -16.16 5.78 5.43
N VAL A 120 -16.94 6.19 4.42
CA VAL A 120 -16.45 6.98 3.27
C VAL A 120 -16.02 8.38 3.69
N GLN A 121 -16.70 8.97 4.68
CA GLN A 121 -16.39 10.30 5.21
C GLN A 121 -15.30 10.29 6.30
N GLN A 122 -14.94 9.10 6.79
CA GLN A 122 -13.95 8.92 7.84
C GLN A 122 -12.56 8.60 7.26
N ALA A 123 -11.53 8.80 8.07
CA ALA A 123 -10.15 8.48 7.70
C ALA A 123 -9.99 7.04 7.18
N VAL A 124 -10.75 6.09 7.75
CA VAL A 124 -10.74 4.69 7.33
C VAL A 124 -11.12 4.49 5.85
N GLY A 125 -11.98 5.33 5.27
CA GLY A 125 -12.38 5.26 3.86
C GLY A 125 -11.27 5.65 2.87
N GLN A 126 -10.20 6.29 3.36
CA GLN A 126 -9.03 6.64 2.58
C GLN A 126 -7.89 5.62 2.73
N LEU A 127 -8.02 4.68 3.67
CA LEU A 127 -6.98 3.70 3.96
C LEU A 127 -7.00 2.55 2.96
N PRO A 128 -5.82 2.00 2.60
CA PRO A 128 -5.73 0.74 1.91
C PRO A 128 -6.40 -0.37 2.73
N TRP A 129 -7.08 -1.29 2.06
CA TRP A 129 -7.78 -2.43 2.71
C TRP A 129 -6.93 -3.16 3.77
N GLY A 130 -5.64 -3.38 3.48
CA GLY A 130 -4.73 -4.03 4.42
C GLY A 130 -4.59 -3.32 5.77
N HIS A 131 -4.62 -1.99 5.82
CA HIS A 131 -4.62 -1.24 7.08
C HIS A 131 -5.93 -1.41 7.83
N ILE A 132 -7.06 -1.40 7.11
CA ILE A 132 -8.39 -1.63 7.70
C ILE A 132 -8.45 -3.02 8.36
N THR A 133 -7.90 -4.06 7.71
CA THR A 133 -7.85 -5.40 8.33
C THR A 133 -7.05 -5.43 9.62
N VAL A 134 -5.96 -4.66 9.72
CA VAL A 134 -5.16 -4.54 10.95
C VAL A 134 -5.94 -3.81 12.04
N LEU A 135 -6.64 -2.72 11.70
CA LEU A 135 -7.52 -2.03 12.63
C LEU A 135 -8.61 -2.98 13.16
N LEU A 136 -9.34 -3.65 12.29
CA LEU A 136 -10.38 -4.61 12.68
C LEU A 136 -9.85 -5.74 13.57
N ALA A 137 -8.64 -6.22 13.32
CA ALA A 137 -8.05 -7.32 14.10
C ALA A 137 -7.59 -6.87 15.51
N HIS A 138 -7.12 -5.63 15.66
CA HIS A 138 -6.40 -5.22 16.86
C HIS A 138 -7.05 -4.09 17.66
N THR A 139 -8.07 -3.41 17.14
CA THR A 139 -8.79 -2.34 17.85
C THR A 139 -10.28 -2.65 17.97
N LYS A 140 -10.71 -3.02 19.18
CA LYS A 140 -12.13 -3.30 19.48
C LYS A 140 -12.91 -2.04 19.82
N ASP A 141 -12.27 -1.12 20.54
CA ASP A 141 -12.84 0.17 20.90
C ASP A 141 -12.94 1.07 19.64
N PRO A 142 -14.14 1.59 19.32
CA PRO A 142 -14.34 2.53 18.22
C PRO A 142 -13.45 3.79 18.32
N ALA A 143 -13.32 4.40 19.50
CA ALA A 143 -12.55 5.63 19.67
C ALA A 143 -11.06 5.40 19.37
N VAL A 144 -10.51 4.29 19.88
CA VAL A 144 -9.11 3.89 19.60
C VAL A 144 -8.92 3.58 18.12
N ARG A 145 -9.91 2.92 17.49
CA ARG A 145 -9.86 2.62 16.06
C ARG A 145 -9.82 3.88 15.21
N ASP A 146 -10.68 4.85 15.50
CA ASP A 146 -10.75 6.12 14.78
C ASP A 146 -9.47 6.94 14.98
N TRP A 147 -8.91 6.89 16.19
CA TRP A 147 -7.62 7.53 16.49
C TRP A 147 -6.50 6.98 15.61
N TYR A 148 -6.35 5.65 15.52
CA TYR A 148 -5.34 5.04 14.66
C TYR A 148 -5.63 5.25 13.17
N ALA A 149 -6.91 5.25 12.77
CA ALA A 149 -7.29 5.50 11.39
C ALA A 149 -6.83 6.90 10.93
N ALA A 150 -7.05 7.93 11.75
CA ALA A 150 -6.57 9.28 11.49
C ALA A 150 -5.02 9.35 11.49
N ALA A 151 -4.35 8.70 12.43
CA ALA A 151 -2.88 8.73 12.51
C ALA A 151 -2.20 8.09 11.29
N VAL A 152 -2.81 7.06 10.70
CA VAL A 152 -2.26 6.36 9.53
C VAL A 152 -2.30 7.20 8.26
N GLU A 153 -3.21 8.19 8.15
CA GLU A 153 -3.27 9.10 6.99
C GLU A 153 -1.95 9.84 6.76
N HIS A 154 -1.13 9.95 7.80
CA HIS A 154 0.22 10.52 7.73
C HIS A 154 1.29 9.56 7.17
N GLY A 155 0.90 8.46 6.55
CA GLY A 155 1.77 7.63 5.71
C GLY A 155 2.41 6.43 6.42
N TRP A 156 1.81 5.92 7.49
CA TRP A 156 2.33 4.69 8.12
C TRP A 156 2.17 3.47 7.22
N SER A 157 3.22 2.66 7.14
CA SER A 157 3.12 1.32 6.58
C SER A 157 2.26 0.43 7.48
N ARG A 158 1.76 -0.69 6.93
CA ARG A 158 0.96 -1.66 7.70
C ARG A 158 1.73 -2.21 8.91
N ASN A 159 3.01 -2.48 8.75
CA ASN A 159 3.86 -3.00 9.83
C ASN A 159 4.06 -1.96 10.93
N VAL A 160 4.24 -0.69 10.54
CA VAL A 160 4.33 0.42 11.50
C VAL A 160 3.01 0.55 12.25
N LEU A 161 1.87 0.53 11.57
CA LEU A 161 0.56 0.56 12.22
C LEU A 161 0.42 -0.57 13.24
N THR A 162 0.72 -1.82 12.86
CA THR A 162 0.68 -2.96 13.79
C THR A 162 1.56 -2.71 15.01
N HIS A 163 2.80 -2.28 14.82
CA HIS A 163 3.71 -1.96 15.92
C HIS A 163 3.18 -0.84 16.83
N GLN A 164 2.59 0.22 16.27
CA GLN A 164 2.05 1.33 17.05
C GLN A 164 0.80 0.95 17.85
N ILE A 165 -0.02 0.03 17.33
CA ILE A 165 -1.15 -0.54 18.09
C ILE A 165 -0.63 -1.39 19.25
N MET A 166 0.35 -2.27 18.99
CA MET A 166 0.92 -3.15 20.02
C MET A 166 1.65 -2.38 21.12
N SER A 167 2.27 -1.24 20.78
CA SER A 167 2.91 -0.35 21.77
C SER A 167 1.96 0.62 22.46
N HIS A 168 0.65 0.49 22.22
CA HIS A 168 -0.40 1.35 22.76
C HIS A 168 -0.09 2.85 22.65
N LEU A 169 0.41 3.28 21.48
CA LEU A 169 0.80 4.67 21.24
C LEU A 169 -0.28 5.68 21.64
N HIS A 170 -1.56 5.40 21.35
CA HIS A 170 -2.68 6.27 21.71
C HIS A 170 -2.69 6.69 23.20
N LEU A 171 -2.42 5.74 24.12
CA LEU A 171 -2.35 6.02 25.56
C LEU A 171 -1.19 6.95 25.92
N ARG A 172 -0.07 6.86 25.19
CA ARG A 172 1.12 7.70 25.41
C ARG A 172 0.96 9.09 24.82
N SER A 173 0.19 9.21 23.74
CA SER A 173 -0.11 10.47 23.07
C SER A 173 -1.19 11.29 23.80
N GLU A 174 -2.14 10.64 24.47
CA GLU A 174 -3.13 11.33 25.32
C GLU A 174 -2.52 11.84 26.64
N ALA A 175 -1.45 11.21 27.13
CA ALA A 175 -0.75 11.63 28.36
C ALA A 175 0.19 12.84 28.17
N ALA A 176 0.43 13.30 26.94
CA ALA A 176 1.32 14.42 26.62
C ALA A 176 0.65 15.40 25.64
N PRO A 177 0.07 16.53 26.12
CA PRO A 177 -0.55 17.50 25.23
C PRO A 177 0.56 18.21 24.43
N SER A 178 0.58 18.00 23.11
CA SER A 178 1.20 18.85 22.03
C SER A 178 2.12 18.15 21.02
N ASN A 179 2.55 16.89 21.20
CA ASN A 179 3.58 16.29 20.35
C ASN A 179 3.06 15.31 19.28
N PHE A 180 1.86 15.52 18.74
CA PHE A 180 1.30 14.66 17.68
C PHE A 180 2.19 14.65 16.43
N ALA A 181 2.56 15.83 15.92
CA ALA A 181 3.44 15.94 14.75
C ALA A 181 4.89 15.46 15.03
N THR A 182 5.33 15.52 16.28
CA THR A 182 6.72 15.17 16.69
C THR A 182 6.90 13.67 16.94
N GLN A 183 5.83 12.96 17.32
CA GLN A 183 5.90 11.52 17.64
C GLN A 183 5.59 10.60 16.46
N LEU A 184 5.11 11.15 15.33
CA LEU A 184 4.97 10.35 14.13
C LEU A 184 6.36 10.05 13.57
N PRO A 185 6.77 8.76 13.49
CA PRO A 185 7.95 8.43 12.71
C PRO A 185 7.72 8.90 11.27
N ALA A 186 8.77 9.48 10.67
CA ALA A 186 8.71 9.95 9.29
C ALA A 186 8.13 8.83 8.41
N PRO A 187 7.24 9.15 7.46
CA PRO A 187 6.72 8.15 6.54
C PRO A 187 7.92 7.50 5.85
N ASP A 188 8.15 6.21 6.11
CA ASP A 188 9.08 5.39 5.33
C ASP A 188 8.49 5.31 3.92
N SER A 189 8.74 6.35 3.14
CA SER A 189 8.44 6.42 1.74
C SER A 189 9.33 5.37 1.09
N GLY A 190 8.76 4.19 0.84
CA GLY A 190 9.40 3.06 0.15
C GLY A 190 9.78 3.36 -1.31
N LEU A 191 10.00 4.62 -1.67
CA LEU A 191 10.69 5.03 -2.88
C LEU A 191 12.19 5.04 -2.57
N ARG A 192 12.82 3.86 -2.69
CA ARG A 192 14.26 3.80 -2.97
C ARG A 192 14.49 4.41 -4.36
N THR A 193 14.60 5.72 -4.45
CA THR A 193 15.40 6.32 -5.52
C THR A 193 16.85 5.96 -5.22
N ARG A 194 17.35 4.94 -5.93
CA ARG A 194 18.78 4.67 -6.00
C ARG A 194 19.44 5.98 -6.46
N PRO A 195 20.37 6.58 -5.69
CA PRO A 195 21.11 7.72 -6.20
C PRO A 195 21.88 7.22 -7.42
N ALA A 196 21.67 7.87 -8.57
CA ALA A 196 22.62 7.77 -9.66
C ALA A 196 23.94 8.30 -9.10
N ALA A 197 24.87 7.39 -8.83
CA ALA A 197 26.26 7.74 -8.62
C ALA A 197 26.73 8.40 -9.92
N HIS A 198 26.95 9.71 -9.87
CA HIS A 198 27.70 10.41 -10.91
C HIS A 198 29.20 10.35 -10.54
N PRO A 199 30.08 9.89 -11.44
CA PRO A 199 31.53 10.04 -11.31
C PRO A 199 31.98 11.49 -11.52
#